data_AF-A0A0K0FMF4-F1
#
_entry.id   AF-A0A0K0FMF4-F1
#
_cell.length_a   1.000
_cell.length_b   1.000
_cell.length_c   1.000
_cell.angle_alpha   90.00
_cell.angle_beta   90.00
_cell.angle_gamma   90.00
#
_symmetry.space_group_name_H-M   'P 1'
#
loop_
_entity.id
_entity.type
_entity.pdbx_description
1 polymer ?
#
loop_
_entity_poly.entity_id
_entity_poly.type
_entity_poly.pdbx_seq_one_letter_code
_entity_poly.pdbx_strand_id
1 'polypeptide(L)'
;MNYYFFIILFSITSIKSKNISYLRTKKSTITNRTSDSLLYRSYNLTDLQEFKSTLHYCGSFDLTKTKFLVVDWDEIKRLENESLSVVYINILYPENTITNVTNSKKRISRWRLECSLNKCTFGLKFISNNTHYSDLIEYNSNISPDYSFMIMFVVKTNRLSLKTLSYGGHNYPLFYCPTKYWFISESNIIFKPHKSTENIKNSIAKQSKEILLPIYPQTINAEFFICGVIKQPMLSDIEVGYDIKYTSEKGIEIIKNDNKVYEICKIDKTDDVHFTFAFTDFEFNYDNKRRFIKKSKKVESIYFGEIFYLYSYYNKNGRLNGSLVNEPLKPKCIVRNNEMDKVSRIIPKIIEKSKLELFSKNNINHYFIDKSLYNRKFTIKCMSKFESYSGSLTNNYYSMAAKLELERISFGAQTLSNGKNILFLENILKNYGLYTCKVKLRSKSFLKVNVTLESVYFIPDHYSRFHLPKISINKAVSNIPACKMSFGGFSNLTHVEVKYLNLSQKIIDVNNSDIKELKKKYFKLKTNDSSETVNISCSYKTIVGSVFETHQLFEYKETSKQSMIVLEHPLIYDIKFYFIIFISIVMLFIILFFACIICRPFRKKVKSEGKYELESEKCKDKVKSEESTDDISQ
;
A
#
# COMPACT_ATOMS: atom_id res chain seq x y z
N MET A 1 2.64 38.24 -37.38
CA MET A 1 3.83 37.36 -37.50
C MET A 1 3.65 36.22 -36.51
N ASN A 2 2.83 35.21 -36.80
CA ASN A 2 3.06 34.02 -37.64
C ASN A 2 4.15 33.05 -37.13
N TYR A 3 3.65 31.84 -36.79
CA TYR A 3 4.32 30.53 -36.66
C TYR A 3 5.09 30.22 -35.36
N TYR A 4 4.97 29.06 -34.68
CA TYR A 4 4.28 27.78 -34.94
C TYR A 4 3.81 27.17 -33.60
N PHE A 5 2.56 26.71 -33.58
CA PHE A 5 1.94 25.91 -32.52
C PHE A 5 2.27 24.44 -32.80
N PHE A 6 2.99 23.75 -31.90
CA PHE A 6 3.19 22.30 -32.01
C PHE A 6 2.01 21.58 -31.34
N ILE A 7 1.02 21.21 -32.15
CA ILE A 7 -0.03 20.26 -31.78
C ILE A 7 0.56 18.86 -31.92
N ILE A 8 0.82 18.19 -30.79
CA ILE A 8 1.06 16.75 -30.78
C ILE A 8 -0.29 16.06 -30.84
N LEU A 9 -0.70 15.68 -32.05
CA LEU A 9 -1.74 14.66 -32.26
C LEU A 9 -1.22 13.34 -31.70
N PHE A 10 -1.66 12.97 -30.49
CA PHE A 10 -1.65 11.57 -30.09
C PHE A 10 -2.74 10.87 -30.88
N SER A 11 -2.34 10.24 -31.97
CA SER A 11 -3.13 9.23 -32.67
C SER A 11 -3.52 8.15 -31.65
N ILE A 12 -4.79 8.17 -31.27
CA ILE A 12 -5.47 7.07 -30.59
C ILE A 12 -5.48 5.92 -31.60
N THR A 13 -4.43 5.11 -31.60
CA THR A 13 -4.54 3.75 -32.12
C THR A 13 -5.47 3.02 -31.17
N SER A 14 -6.74 3.01 -31.54
CA SER A 14 -7.69 1.98 -31.13
C SER A 14 -6.97 0.65 -31.27
N ILE A 15 -6.55 0.09 -30.13
CA ILE A 15 -6.17 -1.32 -30.05
C ILE A 15 -7.48 -2.05 -30.30
N LYS A 16 -7.72 -2.35 -31.58
CA LYS A 16 -8.63 -3.44 -31.97
C LYS A 16 -8.21 -4.63 -31.12
N SER A 17 -9.06 -4.99 -30.17
CA SER A 17 -8.93 -6.26 -29.48
C SER A 17 -8.80 -7.30 -30.59
N LYS A 18 -7.65 -7.98 -30.64
CA LYS A 18 -7.54 -9.21 -31.40
C LYS A 18 -8.60 -10.12 -30.77
N ASN A 19 -9.70 -10.32 -31.49
CA ASN A 19 -10.59 -11.44 -31.27
C ASN A 19 -9.71 -12.69 -31.32
N ILE A 20 -9.32 -13.18 -30.14
CA ILE A 20 -8.88 -14.56 -29.98
C ILE A 20 -10.14 -15.35 -30.30
N SER A 21 -10.23 -15.82 -31.54
CA SER A 21 -11.25 -16.76 -31.95
C SER A 21 -11.12 -17.96 -31.04
N TYR A 22 -12.08 -18.12 -30.11
CA TYR A 22 -12.23 -19.34 -29.33
C TYR A 22 -12.44 -20.47 -30.33
N LEU A 23 -11.37 -21.23 -30.58
CA LEU A 23 -11.45 -22.50 -31.29
C LEU A 23 -12.17 -23.45 -30.36
N ARG A 24 -13.48 -23.55 -30.60
CA ARG A 24 -14.39 -24.54 -30.04
C ARG A 24 -13.73 -25.91 -30.27
N THR A 25 -13.25 -26.52 -29.19
CA THR A 25 -12.72 -27.88 -29.23
C THR A 25 -13.77 -28.80 -29.85
N LYS A 26 -13.29 -29.71 -30.71
CA LYS A 26 -14.12 -30.68 -31.43
C LYS A 26 -15.01 -31.42 -30.42
N LYS A 27 -16.32 -31.47 -30.69
CA LYS A 27 -17.40 -31.96 -29.82
C LYS A 27 -16.99 -33.26 -29.10
N SER A 28 -16.83 -33.20 -27.78
CA SER A 28 -16.46 -34.36 -26.95
C SER A 28 -17.58 -35.38 -26.88
N THR A 29 -17.26 -36.67 -26.93
CA THR A 29 -18.20 -37.76 -26.67
C THR A 29 -18.52 -37.81 -25.18
N ILE A 30 -19.77 -37.50 -24.81
CA ILE A 30 -20.27 -37.64 -23.44
C ILE A 30 -20.79 -39.07 -23.32
N THR A 31 -20.13 -39.88 -22.50
CA THR A 31 -20.63 -41.21 -22.13
C THR A 31 -21.30 -41.13 -20.77
N ASN A 32 -22.63 -41.03 -20.76
CA ASN A 32 -23.43 -41.17 -19.54
C ASN A 32 -23.56 -42.65 -19.20
N ARG A 33 -22.89 -43.12 -18.13
CA ARG A 33 -23.20 -44.41 -17.51
C ARG A 33 -23.96 -44.18 -16.21
N THR A 34 -25.11 -44.81 -16.10
CA THR A 34 -26.04 -44.76 -14.98
C THR A 34 -25.51 -45.53 -13.77
N SER A 35 -25.19 -44.82 -12.67
CA SER A 35 -25.70 -45.05 -11.30
C SER A 35 -24.97 -44.21 -10.23
N ASP A 36 -23.97 -43.42 -10.60
CA ASP A 36 -23.43 -42.29 -9.82
C ASP A 36 -23.06 -41.23 -10.87
N SER A 37 -23.78 -40.11 -10.93
CA SER A 37 -23.70 -39.15 -12.05
C SER A 37 -22.46 -38.27 -11.98
N LEU A 38 -21.27 -38.87 -12.02
CA LEU A 38 -20.01 -38.17 -12.17
C LEU A 38 -19.84 -37.76 -13.64
N LEU A 39 -19.74 -36.45 -13.90
CA LEU A 39 -19.53 -35.94 -15.25
C LEU A 39 -18.08 -36.15 -15.68
N TYR A 40 -17.87 -37.04 -16.65
CA TYR A 40 -16.56 -37.27 -17.28
C TYR A 40 -16.45 -36.54 -18.62
N ARG A 41 -15.39 -35.75 -18.81
CA ARG A 41 -14.97 -35.26 -20.13
C ARG A 41 -13.63 -35.87 -20.51
N SER A 42 -13.59 -36.49 -21.68
CA SER A 42 -12.37 -37.11 -22.20
C SER A 42 -11.76 -36.26 -23.31
N TYR A 43 -10.45 -36.03 -23.24
CA TYR A 43 -9.67 -35.32 -24.25
C TYR A 43 -8.50 -36.18 -24.70
N ASN A 44 -8.22 -36.22 -26.01
CA ASN A 44 -6.97 -36.82 -26.49
C ASN A 44 -5.85 -35.80 -26.38
N LEU A 45 -4.69 -36.26 -25.92
CA LEU A 45 -3.50 -35.44 -25.77
C LEU A 45 -3.05 -34.74 -27.06
N THR A 46 -3.21 -35.40 -28.20
CA THR A 46 -2.86 -34.89 -29.53
C THR A 46 -3.66 -33.65 -29.91
N ASP A 47 -4.86 -33.51 -29.38
CA ASP A 47 -5.80 -32.45 -29.74
C ASP A 47 -5.56 -31.16 -28.91
N LEU A 48 -4.71 -31.25 -27.89
CA LEU A 48 -4.37 -30.13 -27.01
C LEU A 48 -3.21 -29.30 -27.57
N GLN A 49 -3.34 -27.98 -27.47
CA GLN A 49 -2.37 -27.01 -27.97
C GLN A 49 -1.22 -26.81 -26.98
N GLU A 50 -0.04 -26.47 -27.52
CA GLU A 50 1.13 -26.09 -26.72
C GLU A 50 0.94 -24.75 -26.03
N PHE A 51 1.39 -24.68 -24.78
CA PHE A 51 1.37 -23.47 -23.98
C PHE A 51 2.66 -22.67 -24.21
N LYS A 52 2.55 -21.54 -24.90
CA LYS A 52 3.70 -20.73 -25.35
C LYS A 52 4.17 -19.66 -24.36
N SER A 53 3.55 -19.57 -23.18
CA SER A 53 3.90 -18.57 -22.17
C SER A 53 4.88 -19.14 -21.15
N THR A 54 5.71 -18.28 -20.57
CA THR A 54 6.58 -18.64 -19.44
C THR A 54 5.72 -18.99 -18.23
N LEU A 55 5.85 -20.21 -17.73
CA LEU A 55 5.29 -20.65 -16.44
C LEU A 55 6.34 -20.46 -15.36
N HIS A 56 5.92 -19.94 -14.22
CA HIS A 56 6.77 -19.84 -13.04
C HIS A 56 6.49 -21.03 -12.15
N TYR A 57 7.50 -21.85 -11.90
CA TYR A 57 7.40 -22.99 -10.99
C TYR A 57 8.56 -22.94 -9.99
N CYS A 58 8.26 -23.13 -8.71
CA CYS A 58 9.29 -23.26 -7.68
C CYS A 58 9.74 -24.72 -7.65
N GLY A 59 10.79 -25.04 -8.38
CA GLY A 59 11.37 -26.39 -8.45
C GLY A 59 12.14 -26.61 -9.74
N SER A 60 12.87 -27.72 -9.77
CA SER A 60 13.73 -28.18 -10.87
C SER A 60 12.92 -28.82 -12.02
N PHE A 61 11.76 -28.26 -12.39
CA PHE A 61 10.88 -28.85 -13.41
C PHE A 61 11.10 -28.25 -14.79
N ASP A 62 11.32 -29.10 -15.80
CA ASP A 62 11.31 -28.69 -17.21
C ASP A 62 9.86 -28.62 -17.74
N LEU A 63 9.35 -27.39 -17.93
CA LEU A 63 8.00 -27.12 -18.44
C LEU A 63 7.96 -26.80 -19.94
N THR A 64 9.00 -27.12 -20.70
CA THR A 64 9.08 -26.83 -22.14
C THR A 64 7.98 -27.52 -22.96
N LYS A 65 7.41 -28.63 -22.45
CA LYS A 65 6.35 -29.41 -23.11
C LYS A 65 4.98 -29.25 -22.46
N THR A 66 4.64 -28.06 -21.95
CA THR A 66 3.31 -27.82 -21.39
C THR A 66 2.26 -27.66 -22.49
N LYS A 67 1.16 -28.40 -22.37
CA LYS A 67 -0.07 -28.19 -23.14
C LYS A 67 -1.12 -27.48 -22.28
N PHE A 68 -2.12 -26.85 -22.90
CA PHE A 68 -3.20 -26.24 -22.14
C PHE A 68 -4.58 -26.73 -22.55
N LEU A 69 -5.49 -26.69 -21.58
CA LEU A 69 -6.91 -27.00 -21.74
C LEU A 69 -7.72 -25.88 -21.12
N VAL A 70 -8.64 -25.30 -21.90
CA VAL A 70 -9.62 -24.32 -21.40
C VAL A 70 -10.98 -24.98 -21.31
N VAL A 71 -11.56 -24.91 -20.12
CA VAL A 71 -12.84 -25.54 -19.80
C VAL A 71 -13.94 -24.47 -19.72
N ASP A 72 -15.09 -24.68 -20.36
CA ASP A 72 -16.28 -23.84 -20.17
C ASP A 72 -16.99 -24.26 -18.87
N TRP A 73 -16.85 -23.44 -17.83
CA TRP A 73 -17.39 -23.72 -16.50
C TRP A 73 -18.92 -23.62 -16.44
N ASP A 74 -19.55 -22.81 -17.29
CA ASP A 74 -21.01 -22.69 -17.32
C ASP A 74 -21.66 -23.88 -18.03
N GLU A 75 -20.94 -24.52 -18.96
CA GLU A 75 -21.36 -25.80 -19.52
C GLU A 75 -21.32 -26.91 -18.45
N ILE A 76 -20.32 -26.89 -17.57
CA ILE A 76 -20.20 -27.80 -16.44
C ILE A 76 -21.36 -27.63 -15.45
N LYS A 77 -21.58 -26.41 -14.97
CA LYS A 77 -22.63 -26.12 -13.97
C LYS A 77 -24.02 -26.53 -14.42
N ARG A 78 -24.32 -26.43 -15.73
CA ARG A 78 -25.62 -26.81 -16.30
C ARG A 78 -25.87 -28.32 -16.27
N LEU A 79 -24.83 -29.14 -16.20
CA LEU A 79 -24.95 -30.60 -16.28
C LEU A 79 -25.15 -31.26 -14.91
N GLU A 80 -24.76 -30.59 -13.83
CA GLU A 80 -24.73 -31.21 -12.50
C GLU A 80 -26.01 -31.04 -11.67
N ASN A 81 -26.98 -30.20 -12.07
CA ASN A 81 -28.27 -29.94 -11.37
C ASN A 81 -28.23 -29.69 -9.84
N GLU A 82 -27.06 -29.71 -9.18
CA GLU A 82 -26.87 -29.61 -7.74
C GLU A 82 -25.56 -28.88 -7.35
N SER A 83 -25.46 -28.59 -6.04
CA SER A 83 -24.59 -27.62 -5.37
C SER A 83 -23.06 -27.84 -5.38
N LEU A 84 -22.56 -28.97 -5.91
CA LEU A 84 -21.13 -29.29 -5.90
C LEU A 84 -20.63 -29.49 -7.32
N SER A 85 -20.08 -28.44 -7.92
CA SER A 85 -19.58 -28.53 -9.29
C SER A 85 -18.23 -29.24 -9.36
N VAL A 86 -18.24 -30.55 -9.60
CA VAL A 86 -17.06 -31.41 -9.62
C VAL A 86 -16.97 -32.15 -10.95
N VAL A 87 -16.01 -31.77 -11.78
CA VAL A 87 -15.82 -32.40 -13.09
C VAL A 87 -14.59 -33.26 -13.12
N TYR A 88 -14.75 -34.45 -13.68
CA TYR A 88 -13.66 -35.37 -13.91
C TYR A 88 -13.16 -35.22 -15.33
N ILE A 89 -11.91 -34.81 -15.48
CA ILE A 89 -11.24 -34.77 -16.78
C ILE A 89 -10.39 -36.00 -16.94
N ASN A 90 -10.64 -36.73 -18.03
CA ASN A 90 -9.84 -37.84 -18.49
C ASN A 90 -8.92 -37.35 -19.61
N ILE A 91 -7.61 -37.43 -19.41
CA ILE A 91 -6.64 -37.22 -20.48
C ILE A 91 -6.19 -38.59 -20.99
N LEU A 92 -6.43 -38.80 -22.28
CA LEU A 92 -6.02 -39.99 -23.02
C LEU A 92 -4.68 -39.70 -23.70
N TYR A 93 -3.65 -40.49 -23.39
CA TYR A 93 -2.31 -40.34 -23.98
C TYR A 93 -1.83 -41.64 -24.65
N PRO A 94 -0.99 -41.53 -25.70
CA PRO A 94 -0.57 -42.67 -26.53
C PRO A 94 0.34 -43.65 -25.78
N GLU A 95 0.36 -44.89 -26.26
CA GLU A 95 0.78 -46.12 -25.57
C GLU A 95 2.29 -46.30 -25.31
N ASN A 96 3.16 -45.38 -25.74
CA ASN A 96 4.63 -45.57 -25.64
C ASN A 96 5.25 -45.16 -24.30
N THR A 97 4.45 -44.90 -23.26
CA THR A 97 4.92 -44.74 -21.87
C THR A 97 4.83 -46.10 -21.16
N ILE A 98 5.94 -46.58 -20.58
CA ILE A 98 6.14 -47.96 -20.08
C ILE A 98 5.67 -48.12 -18.63
N THR A 99 4.73 -49.04 -18.36
CA THR A 99 4.49 -49.68 -17.05
C THR A 99 3.87 -51.06 -17.27
N ASN A 100 4.21 -51.98 -16.36
CA ASN A 100 4.01 -53.43 -16.45
C ASN A 100 2.60 -53.89 -16.07
N VAL A 101 1.55 -53.68 -16.89
CA VAL A 101 0.37 -54.58 -16.91
C VAL A 101 -0.32 -54.46 -18.27
N THR A 102 -0.57 -55.60 -18.90
CA THR A 102 -1.27 -55.79 -20.18
C THR A 102 -2.78 -55.47 -20.12
N ASN A 103 -3.29 -54.89 -21.22
CA ASN A 103 -4.69 -54.60 -21.62
C ASN A 103 -5.36 -53.27 -21.19
N SER A 104 -5.20 -52.21 -22.01
CA SER A 104 -6.11 -51.84 -23.12
C SER A 104 -5.67 -50.49 -23.71
N LYS A 105 -6.03 -50.20 -24.97
CA LYS A 105 -5.23 -49.43 -25.93
C LYS A 105 -4.89 -47.93 -25.67
N LYS A 106 -5.17 -47.39 -24.49
CA LYS A 106 -4.85 -46.00 -24.08
C LYS A 106 -4.75 -45.93 -22.56
N ARG A 107 -3.75 -45.22 -22.03
CA ARG A 107 -3.71 -44.88 -20.60
C ARG A 107 -4.58 -43.65 -20.33
N ILE A 108 -5.23 -43.64 -19.16
CA ILE A 108 -6.16 -42.59 -18.75
C ILE A 108 -5.67 -41.98 -17.44
N SER A 109 -5.28 -40.71 -17.48
CA SER A 109 -5.11 -39.91 -16.26
C SER A 109 -6.43 -39.23 -15.93
N ARG A 110 -6.94 -39.46 -14.71
CA ARG A 110 -8.20 -38.88 -14.23
C ARG A 110 -7.91 -37.78 -13.22
N TRP A 111 -8.43 -36.57 -13.47
CA TRP A 111 -8.29 -35.46 -12.54
C TRP A 111 -9.65 -34.91 -12.14
N ARG A 112 -9.84 -34.75 -10.83
CA ARG A 112 -11.01 -34.10 -10.24
C ARG A 112 -10.80 -32.59 -10.21
N LEU A 113 -11.58 -31.88 -11.02
CA LEU A 113 -11.59 -30.42 -11.10
C LEU A 113 -12.81 -29.87 -10.36
N GLU A 114 -12.55 -29.06 -9.35
CA GLU A 114 -13.60 -28.40 -8.58
C GLU A 114 -13.11 -27.03 -8.15
N CYS A 115 -14.05 -26.09 -7.95
CA CYS A 115 -13.82 -24.87 -7.19
C CYS A 115 -14.91 -24.77 -6.14
N SER A 116 -14.60 -25.32 -4.97
CA SER A 116 -15.42 -25.26 -3.76
C SER A 116 -14.89 -24.18 -2.82
N LEU A 117 -15.57 -23.92 -1.70
CA LEU A 117 -15.08 -23.00 -0.67
C LEU A 117 -13.67 -23.35 -0.20
N ASN A 118 -13.39 -24.65 -0.05
CA ASN A 118 -12.16 -25.14 0.55
C ASN A 118 -10.96 -25.11 -0.41
N LYS A 119 -11.19 -25.32 -1.71
CA LYS A 119 -10.11 -25.41 -2.71
C LYS A 119 -10.63 -25.20 -4.13
N CYS A 120 -9.74 -24.72 -5.00
CA CYS A 120 -9.91 -24.75 -6.45
C CYS A 120 -8.74 -25.53 -7.06
N THR A 121 -9.03 -26.63 -7.77
CA THR A 121 -8.01 -27.61 -8.19
C THR A 121 -7.49 -27.42 -9.62
N PHE A 122 -7.94 -26.36 -10.29
CA PHE A 122 -7.43 -25.90 -11.59
C PHE A 122 -5.97 -25.44 -11.51
N GLY A 123 -5.30 -25.43 -12.67
CA GLY A 123 -3.91 -25.06 -12.82
C GLY A 123 -3.06 -26.19 -13.37
N LEU A 124 -1.78 -26.18 -13.03
CA LEU A 124 -0.78 -27.11 -13.54
C LEU A 124 -0.99 -28.54 -13.02
N LYS A 125 -0.92 -29.52 -13.94
CA LYS A 125 -0.95 -30.97 -13.69
C LYS A 125 0.18 -31.65 -14.45
N PHE A 126 0.66 -32.76 -13.91
CA PHE A 126 1.77 -33.52 -14.48
C PHE A 126 1.37 -34.97 -14.71
N ILE A 127 1.93 -35.56 -15.76
CA ILE A 127 1.98 -37.00 -15.97
C ILE A 127 3.46 -37.36 -16.06
N SER A 128 3.88 -38.27 -15.21
CA SER A 128 5.23 -38.85 -15.22
C SER A 128 5.10 -40.36 -15.19
N ASN A 129 5.89 -41.03 -16.01
CA ASN A 129 5.96 -42.49 -16.12
C ASN A 129 6.81 -43.10 -14.98
N ASN A 130 7.50 -42.28 -14.19
CA ASN A 130 8.38 -42.77 -13.13
C ASN A 130 7.59 -43.08 -11.85
N THR A 131 7.66 -44.33 -11.37
CA THR A 131 6.97 -44.83 -10.16
C THR A 131 7.47 -44.22 -8.86
N HIS A 132 8.57 -43.46 -8.89
CA HIS A 132 9.25 -42.85 -7.73
C HIS A 132 9.15 -41.32 -7.72
N TYR A 133 8.00 -40.76 -8.11
CA TYR A 133 7.78 -39.31 -8.14
C TYR A 133 7.99 -38.63 -6.77
N SER A 134 7.61 -39.30 -5.68
CA SER A 134 7.86 -38.85 -4.30
C SER A 134 9.34 -38.70 -4.02
N ASP A 135 10.13 -39.68 -4.46
CA ASP A 135 11.54 -39.80 -4.11
C ASP A 135 12.36 -38.80 -4.94
N LEU A 136 11.97 -38.49 -6.18
CA LEU A 136 12.67 -37.53 -7.05
C LEU A 136 12.59 -36.07 -6.58
N ILE A 137 11.52 -35.69 -5.88
CA ILE A 137 11.36 -34.34 -5.30
C ILE A 137 12.36 -34.13 -4.17
N GLU A 138 12.67 -35.19 -3.42
CA GLU A 138 13.60 -35.18 -2.29
C GLU A 138 15.07 -34.99 -2.73
N TYR A 139 15.43 -35.48 -3.93
CA TYR A 139 16.82 -35.46 -4.43
C TYR A 139 17.21 -34.22 -5.26
N ASN A 140 16.42 -33.15 -5.31
CA ASN A 140 16.75 -31.90 -6.04
C ASN A 140 17.15 -32.10 -7.52
N SER A 141 16.73 -33.22 -8.12
CA SER A 141 17.05 -33.53 -9.52
C SER A 141 16.15 -32.76 -10.48
N ASN A 142 16.63 -32.41 -11.67
CA ASN A 142 15.78 -31.81 -12.70
C ASN A 142 14.74 -32.84 -13.18
N ILE A 143 13.49 -32.67 -12.79
CA ILE A 143 12.39 -33.55 -13.17
C ILE A 143 11.77 -33.02 -14.46
N SER A 144 11.92 -33.74 -15.56
CA SER A 144 11.20 -33.48 -16.81
C SER A 144 9.96 -34.40 -16.85
N PRO A 145 8.75 -33.91 -16.52
CA PRO A 145 7.55 -34.71 -16.67
C PRO A 145 7.35 -35.08 -18.15
N ASP A 146 6.84 -36.28 -18.43
CA ASP A 146 6.53 -36.70 -19.80
C ASP A 146 5.54 -35.73 -20.46
N TYR A 147 4.55 -35.30 -19.68
CA TYR A 147 3.59 -34.28 -20.06
C TYR A 147 3.23 -33.38 -18.89
N SER A 148 3.11 -32.08 -19.19
CA SER A 148 2.54 -31.08 -18.27
C SER A 148 1.33 -30.41 -18.90
N PHE A 149 0.34 -30.07 -18.07
CA PHE A 149 -0.94 -29.54 -18.51
C PHE A 149 -1.33 -28.34 -17.67
N MET A 150 -1.54 -27.20 -18.32
CA MET A 150 -2.16 -26.04 -17.71
C MET A 150 -3.66 -26.08 -17.94
N ILE A 151 -4.43 -26.46 -16.92
CA ILE A 151 -5.89 -26.52 -17.01
C ILE A 151 -6.50 -25.24 -16.46
N MET A 152 -7.16 -24.49 -17.33
CA MET A 152 -7.81 -23.22 -17.03
C MET A 152 -9.29 -23.30 -17.35
N PHE A 153 -10.05 -22.29 -16.94
CA PHE A 153 -11.47 -22.23 -17.23
C PHE A 153 -11.96 -20.82 -17.53
N VAL A 154 -13.08 -20.77 -18.26
CA VAL A 154 -13.80 -19.54 -18.57
C VAL A 154 -15.20 -19.61 -17.98
N VAL A 155 -15.69 -18.46 -17.54
CA VAL A 155 -17.06 -18.24 -17.09
C VAL A 155 -17.60 -17.10 -17.93
N LYS A 156 -18.78 -17.26 -18.56
CA LYS A 156 -19.35 -16.29 -19.51
C LYS A 156 -19.52 -14.90 -18.90
N THR A 157 -19.87 -14.84 -17.63
CA THR A 157 -20.06 -13.58 -16.88
C THR A 157 -18.75 -13.02 -16.32
N ASN A 158 -17.64 -13.75 -16.41
CA ASN A 158 -16.42 -13.54 -15.63
C ASN A 158 -16.69 -13.49 -14.11
N ARG A 159 -17.79 -14.09 -13.64
CA ARG A 159 -18.17 -14.14 -12.22
C ARG A 159 -18.45 -15.56 -11.78
N LEU A 160 -17.66 -16.03 -10.82
CA LEU A 160 -17.87 -17.29 -10.14
C LEU A 160 -18.58 -17.05 -8.81
N SER A 161 -19.90 -17.23 -8.82
CA SER A 161 -20.69 -17.29 -7.60
C SER A 161 -20.52 -18.65 -6.91
N LEU A 162 -20.15 -18.59 -5.63
CA LEU A 162 -19.97 -19.74 -4.74
C LEU A 162 -21.29 -20.14 -4.07
N LYS A 163 -22.17 -19.17 -3.79
CA LYS A 163 -23.50 -19.36 -3.21
C LYS A 163 -24.34 -18.07 -3.40
N THR A 164 -25.65 -18.19 -3.34
CA THR A 164 -26.54 -17.04 -3.15
C THR A 164 -26.85 -16.87 -1.67
N LEU A 165 -26.64 -15.66 -1.14
CA LEU A 165 -26.86 -15.32 0.25
C LEU A 165 -27.91 -14.21 0.37
N SER A 166 -28.88 -14.39 1.26
CA SER A 166 -29.91 -13.38 1.53
C SER A 166 -29.54 -12.52 2.75
N TYR A 167 -30.01 -11.28 2.76
CA TYR A 167 -29.96 -10.40 3.94
C TYR A 167 -31.19 -9.49 4.02
N GLY A 168 -31.64 -9.22 5.24
CA GLY A 168 -32.72 -8.27 5.54
C GLY A 168 -32.22 -7.14 6.46
N GLY A 169 -32.42 -5.88 6.07
CA GLY A 169 -31.91 -4.72 6.82
C GLY A 169 -30.40 -4.80 7.10
N HIS A 170 -30.01 -4.72 8.38
CA HIS A 170 -28.62 -4.86 8.85
C HIS A 170 -28.21 -6.31 9.19
N ASN A 171 -28.96 -7.32 8.79
CA ASN A 171 -28.65 -8.72 9.07
C ASN A 171 -27.62 -9.30 8.09
N TYR A 172 -26.38 -8.80 8.13
CA TYR A 172 -25.32 -9.28 7.24
C TYR A 172 -24.70 -10.59 7.76
N PRO A 173 -24.83 -11.71 7.03
CA PRO A 173 -24.32 -12.99 7.50
C PRO A 173 -22.79 -13.07 7.43
N LEU A 174 -22.19 -13.79 8.37
CA LEU A 174 -20.78 -14.17 8.36
C LEU A 174 -20.61 -15.47 7.58
N PHE A 175 -19.73 -15.47 6.58
CA PHE A 175 -19.47 -16.66 5.77
C PHE A 175 -18.03 -16.68 5.23
N TYR A 176 -17.61 -17.81 4.67
CA TYR A 176 -16.22 -18.02 4.24
C TYR A 176 -15.90 -17.28 2.94
N CYS A 177 -14.70 -16.76 2.80
CA CYS A 177 -14.14 -16.30 1.53
C CYS A 177 -12.82 -17.02 1.28
N PRO A 178 -12.51 -17.37 0.02
CA PRO A 178 -11.19 -17.81 -0.36
C PRO A 178 -10.08 -16.82 0.02
N THR A 179 -8.88 -17.33 0.30
CA THR A 179 -7.66 -16.53 0.48
C THR A 179 -6.68 -16.77 -0.66
N LYS A 180 -5.51 -16.12 -0.62
CA LYS A 180 -4.43 -16.37 -1.58
C LYS A 180 -3.93 -17.83 -1.61
N TYR A 181 -4.26 -18.66 -0.62
CA TYR A 181 -3.91 -20.08 -0.52
C TYR A 181 -5.01 -21.02 -1.03
N TRP A 182 -6.07 -20.48 -1.62
CA TRP A 182 -7.17 -21.28 -2.15
C TRP A 182 -6.76 -22.18 -3.33
N PHE A 183 -5.77 -21.72 -4.10
CA PHE A 183 -5.04 -22.52 -5.08
C PHE A 183 -3.76 -23.07 -4.45
N ILE A 184 -3.30 -24.21 -4.98
CA ILE A 184 -1.97 -24.74 -4.67
C ILE A 184 -0.92 -23.79 -5.27
N SER A 185 0.17 -23.53 -4.54
CA SER A 185 1.24 -22.57 -4.89
C SER A 185 1.84 -22.76 -6.28
N GLU A 186 1.77 -23.97 -6.81
CA GLU A 186 2.36 -24.43 -8.07
C GLU A 186 1.44 -24.27 -9.29
N SER A 187 0.21 -23.81 -9.09
CA SER A 187 -0.84 -23.86 -10.12
C SER A 187 -0.68 -22.85 -11.26
N ASN A 188 0.22 -21.86 -11.16
CA ASN A 188 0.32 -20.69 -12.06
C ASN A 188 -1.01 -19.89 -12.22
N ILE A 189 -2.02 -20.24 -11.43
CA ILE A 189 -3.28 -19.52 -11.27
C ILE A 189 -3.25 -18.95 -9.85
N ILE A 190 -3.53 -17.66 -9.71
CA ILE A 190 -3.50 -17.02 -8.40
C ILE A 190 -4.88 -16.47 -8.04
N PHE A 191 -5.28 -16.69 -6.79
CA PHE A 191 -6.38 -15.94 -6.22
C PHE A 191 -5.83 -14.68 -5.53
N LYS A 192 -6.28 -13.52 -5.99
CA LYS A 192 -5.96 -12.23 -5.38
C LYS A 192 -7.15 -11.77 -4.53
N PRO A 193 -7.06 -11.77 -3.19
CA PRO A 193 -8.12 -11.26 -2.33
C PRO A 193 -8.49 -9.81 -2.66
N HIS A 194 -9.77 -9.46 -2.50
CA HIS A 194 -10.24 -8.10 -2.68
C HIS A 194 -9.74 -7.19 -1.55
N LYS A 195 -9.50 -5.91 -1.83
CA LYS A 195 -8.94 -4.97 -0.83
C LYS A 195 -9.82 -4.85 0.43
N SER A 196 -11.14 -5.02 0.31
CA SER A 196 -12.05 -5.02 1.47
C SER A 196 -11.87 -6.24 2.38
N THR A 197 -11.32 -7.34 1.88
CA THR A 197 -11.07 -8.58 2.62
C THR A 197 -9.65 -8.64 3.18
N GLU A 198 -8.68 -7.95 2.56
CA GLU A 198 -7.29 -7.83 3.02
C GLU A 198 -7.14 -7.17 4.41
N ASN A 199 -8.03 -6.25 4.76
CA ASN A 199 -7.99 -5.52 6.05
C ASN A 199 -8.41 -6.38 7.25
N ILE A 200 -8.77 -7.64 7.02
CA ILE A 200 -9.38 -8.52 8.02
C ILE A 200 -8.41 -9.66 8.34
N LYS A 201 -7.12 -9.37 8.53
CA LYS A 201 -6.11 -10.41 8.80
C LYS A 201 -6.46 -11.21 10.07
N ASN A 202 -6.80 -12.48 9.90
CA ASN A 202 -6.82 -13.46 10.97
C ASN A 202 -5.38 -13.84 11.32
N SER A 203 -5.02 -13.70 12.59
CA SER A 203 -3.75 -14.16 13.16
C SER A 203 -3.67 -15.70 13.29
N ILE A 204 -4.78 -16.42 13.12
CA ILE A 204 -4.92 -17.82 13.58
C ILE A 204 -4.37 -18.86 12.58
N ALA A 205 -4.10 -18.51 11.33
CA ALA A 205 -3.33 -19.39 10.44
C ALA A 205 -2.70 -18.58 9.30
N LYS A 206 -1.38 -18.45 9.31
CA LYS A 206 -0.63 -17.75 8.25
C LYS A 206 -0.86 -18.35 6.84
N GLN A 207 -1.49 -19.54 6.75
CA GLN A 207 -1.73 -20.30 5.52
C GLN A 207 -3.16 -20.87 5.36
N SER A 208 -4.19 -20.31 6.01
CA SER A 208 -5.58 -20.79 5.80
C SER A 208 -6.05 -20.54 4.37
N LYS A 209 -6.72 -21.53 3.76
CA LYS A 209 -7.35 -21.41 2.41
C LYS A 209 -8.58 -20.52 2.39
N GLU A 210 -9.20 -20.32 3.56
CA GLU A 210 -10.44 -19.56 3.73
C GLU A 210 -10.41 -18.62 4.94
N ILE A 211 -11.28 -17.62 4.92
CA ILE A 211 -11.45 -16.64 5.99
C ILE A 211 -12.92 -16.28 6.19
N LEU A 212 -13.39 -16.24 7.44
CA LEU A 212 -14.75 -15.81 7.78
C LEU A 212 -14.89 -14.28 7.73
N LEU A 213 -15.82 -13.80 6.91
CA LEU A 213 -16.08 -12.38 6.66
C LEU A 213 -17.59 -12.10 6.58
N PRO A 214 -18.07 -10.95 7.08
CA PRO A 214 -19.43 -10.52 6.82
C PRO A 214 -19.64 -10.32 5.33
N ILE A 215 -20.73 -10.87 4.79
CA ILE A 215 -21.13 -10.73 3.40
C ILE A 215 -22.22 -9.66 3.32
N TYR A 216 -21.93 -8.58 2.60
CA TYR A 216 -22.77 -7.37 2.56
C TYR A 216 -22.71 -6.70 1.18
N PRO A 217 -23.68 -5.86 0.81
CA PRO A 217 -23.59 -5.01 -0.38
C PRO A 217 -22.40 -4.03 -0.31
N GLN A 218 -21.32 -4.32 -1.04
CA GLN A 218 -20.08 -3.51 -1.06
C GLN A 218 -20.30 -2.11 -1.65
N THR A 219 -21.30 -1.96 -2.53
CA THR A 219 -21.83 -0.69 -3.02
C THR A 219 -23.34 -0.62 -2.77
N ILE A 220 -23.96 0.55 -2.91
CA ILE A 220 -25.39 0.79 -2.57
C ILE A 220 -26.31 -0.27 -3.20
N ASN A 221 -26.08 -0.63 -4.46
CA ASN A 221 -26.88 -1.59 -5.23
C ASN A 221 -26.05 -2.81 -5.67
N ALA A 222 -25.04 -3.22 -4.89
CA ALA A 222 -24.28 -4.42 -5.23
C ALA A 222 -25.19 -5.66 -5.10
N GLU A 223 -25.32 -6.42 -6.18
CA GLU A 223 -25.96 -7.74 -6.19
C GLU A 223 -24.93 -8.87 -6.07
N PHE A 224 -23.64 -8.53 -6.06
CA PHE A 224 -22.54 -9.48 -5.94
C PHE A 224 -21.52 -8.97 -4.93
N PHE A 225 -21.19 -9.81 -3.94
CA PHE A 225 -20.10 -9.57 -3.01
C PHE A 225 -18.81 -10.18 -3.53
N ILE A 226 -17.76 -9.40 -3.67
CA ILE A 226 -16.48 -9.88 -4.20
C ILE A 226 -15.56 -10.27 -3.04
N CYS A 227 -15.18 -11.56 -2.96
CA CYS A 227 -14.11 -12.04 -2.09
C CYS A 227 -12.73 -11.72 -2.68
N GLY A 228 -12.59 -11.81 -4.01
CA GLY A 228 -11.35 -11.58 -4.73
C GLY A 228 -11.46 -11.95 -6.21
N VAL A 229 -10.31 -12.07 -6.87
CA VAL A 229 -10.20 -12.28 -8.32
C VAL A 229 -9.23 -13.42 -8.61
N ILE A 230 -9.63 -14.36 -9.47
CA ILE A 230 -8.75 -15.38 -10.05
C ILE A 230 -8.03 -14.75 -11.23
N LYS A 231 -6.70 -14.86 -11.24
CA LYS A 231 -5.86 -14.50 -12.37
C LYS A 231 -5.30 -15.75 -13.02
N GLN A 232 -5.57 -15.92 -14.30
CA GLN A 232 -5.10 -17.04 -15.10
C GLN A 232 -4.21 -16.50 -16.23
N PRO A 233 -3.18 -17.24 -16.65
CA PRO A 233 -2.41 -16.88 -17.84
C PRO A 233 -3.29 -16.82 -19.09
N MET A 234 -3.11 -15.79 -19.92
CA MET A 234 -3.75 -15.68 -21.25
C MET A 234 -5.29 -15.59 -21.27
N LEU A 235 -5.97 -15.61 -20.11
CA LEU A 235 -7.43 -15.48 -19.98
C LEU A 235 -7.82 -14.24 -19.17
N SER A 236 -9.09 -13.87 -19.24
CA SER A 236 -9.64 -12.78 -18.42
C SER A 236 -9.65 -13.13 -16.93
N ASP A 237 -9.53 -12.09 -16.12
CA ASP A 237 -9.74 -12.15 -14.67
C ASP A 237 -11.18 -12.58 -14.36
N ILE A 238 -11.36 -13.44 -13.34
CA ILE A 238 -12.68 -13.92 -12.89
C ILE A 238 -12.94 -13.43 -11.46
N GLU A 239 -14.00 -12.68 -11.24
CA GLU A 239 -14.44 -12.28 -9.91
C GLU A 239 -15.06 -13.47 -9.17
N VAL A 240 -14.68 -13.69 -7.91
CA VAL A 240 -15.22 -14.79 -7.08
C VAL A 240 -15.87 -14.21 -5.84
N GLY A 241 -17.03 -14.77 -5.49
CA GLY A 241 -17.73 -14.41 -4.27
C GLY A 241 -19.16 -14.91 -4.27
N TYR A 242 -20.11 -14.04 -3.90
CA TYR A 242 -21.48 -14.43 -3.59
C TYR A 242 -22.50 -13.55 -4.29
N ASP A 243 -23.51 -14.15 -4.90
CA ASP A 243 -24.72 -13.41 -5.23
C ASP A 243 -25.42 -13.03 -3.92
N ILE A 244 -25.78 -11.76 -3.77
CA ILE A 244 -26.44 -11.24 -2.57
C ILE A 244 -27.84 -10.75 -2.94
N LYS A 245 -28.84 -11.21 -2.19
CA LYS A 245 -30.25 -10.86 -2.41
C LYS A 245 -30.83 -10.19 -1.17
N TYR A 246 -31.39 -9.01 -1.36
CA TYR A 246 -32.15 -8.37 -0.31
C TYR A 246 -33.49 -9.10 -0.11
N THR A 247 -33.88 -9.34 1.15
CA THR A 247 -35.16 -9.95 1.52
C THR A 247 -35.94 -9.03 2.47
N SER A 248 -37.25 -9.25 2.54
CA SER A 248 -38.15 -8.55 3.49
C SER A 248 -38.02 -9.05 4.93
N GLU A 249 -37.04 -9.92 5.23
CA GLU A 249 -36.76 -10.37 6.60
C GLU A 249 -36.51 -9.14 7.50
N LYS A 250 -37.13 -9.13 8.68
CA LYS A 250 -36.93 -8.07 9.66
C LYS A 250 -35.45 -8.03 10.04
N GLY A 251 -34.82 -6.87 9.82
CA GLY A 251 -33.43 -6.65 10.21
C GLY A 251 -33.26 -6.74 11.74
N ILE A 252 -32.05 -7.08 12.17
CA ILE A 252 -31.68 -7.01 13.59
C ILE A 252 -31.62 -5.54 14.01
N GLU A 253 -32.25 -5.22 15.14
CA GLU A 253 -32.27 -3.87 15.69
C GLU A 253 -30.86 -3.44 16.10
N ILE A 254 -30.52 -2.18 15.78
CA ILE A 254 -29.25 -1.58 16.19
C ILE A 254 -29.45 -0.97 17.57
N ILE A 255 -28.81 -1.58 18.58
CA ILE A 255 -28.86 -1.07 19.95
C ILE A 255 -27.91 0.12 20.07
N LYS A 256 -28.38 1.24 20.62
CA LYS A 256 -27.57 2.42 20.94
C LYS A 256 -27.11 2.36 22.40
N ASN A 257 -25.81 2.43 22.67
CA ASN A 257 -25.31 2.43 24.05
C ASN A 257 -23.92 3.04 24.18
N ASP A 258 -23.59 3.49 25.40
CA ASP A 258 -22.31 4.02 25.83
C ASP A 258 -21.37 2.86 26.25
N ASN A 259 -20.54 2.40 25.31
CA ASN A 259 -19.31 1.62 25.55
C ASN A 259 -19.42 0.22 26.21
N LYS A 260 -20.61 -0.31 26.54
CA LYS A 260 -20.80 -1.66 27.15
C LYS A 260 -21.25 -2.75 26.16
N VAL A 261 -20.63 -2.79 24.98
CA VAL A 261 -21.03 -3.65 23.85
C VAL A 261 -21.26 -5.12 24.25
N TYR A 262 -20.33 -5.74 24.99
CA TYR A 262 -20.41 -7.17 25.33
C TYR A 262 -21.46 -7.49 26.43
N GLU A 263 -21.69 -6.57 27.37
CA GLU A 263 -22.69 -6.76 28.44
C GLU A 263 -24.12 -6.74 27.87
N ILE A 264 -24.39 -5.80 26.97
CA ILE A 264 -25.70 -5.63 26.33
C ILE A 264 -26.07 -6.85 25.47
N CYS A 265 -25.08 -7.37 24.76
CA CYS A 265 -25.29 -8.51 23.86
C CYS A 265 -25.40 -9.85 24.61
N LYS A 266 -25.38 -9.86 25.95
CA LYS A 266 -25.42 -11.06 26.80
C LYS A 266 -24.41 -12.12 26.31
N ILE A 267 -23.17 -11.67 26.16
CA ILE A 267 -22.04 -12.50 25.73
C ILE A 267 -21.24 -12.84 26.99
N ASP A 268 -21.38 -14.08 27.47
CA ASP A 268 -20.63 -14.59 28.62
C ASP A 268 -19.15 -14.82 28.30
N LYS A 269 -18.29 -14.66 29.33
CA LYS A 269 -16.86 -14.37 29.15
C LYS A 269 -15.97 -15.55 28.73
N THR A 270 -16.41 -16.82 28.72
CA THR A 270 -15.46 -17.94 28.70
C THR A 270 -15.58 -18.98 27.58
N ASP A 271 -16.74 -19.22 26.95
CA ASP A 271 -16.90 -20.40 26.07
C ASP A 271 -17.38 -20.17 24.64
N ASP A 272 -17.96 -19.02 24.33
CA ASP A 272 -18.43 -18.70 22.97
C ASP A 272 -17.27 -18.15 22.10
N VAL A 273 -17.12 -18.68 20.88
CA VAL A 273 -16.24 -18.06 19.86
C VAL A 273 -16.97 -16.88 19.28
N HIS A 274 -16.49 -15.68 19.63
CA HIS A 274 -17.03 -14.46 19.09
C HIS A 274 -16.18 -13.88 17.97
N PHE A 275 -16.84 -13.51 16.89
CA PHE A 275 -16.27 -12.64 15.88
C PHE A 275 -16.88 -11.26 16.03
N THR A 276 -16.03 -10.27 16.29
CA THR A 276 -16.44 -8.87 16.37
C THR A 276 -15.93 -8.15 15.14
N PHE A 277 -16.84 -7.49 14.43
CA PHE A 277 -16.49 -6.62 13.33
C PHE A 277 -17.08 -5.24 13.54
N ALA A 278 -16.37 -4.24 13.06
CA ALA A 278 -16.83 -2.89 12.95
C ALA A 278 -17.21 -2.57 11.51
N PHE A 279 -18.42 -2.08 11.33
CA PHE A 279 -18.98 -1.65 10.07
C PHE A 279 -19.03 -0.13 10.02
N THR A 280 -18.66 0.44 8.87
CA THR A 280 -18.87 1.85 8.56
C THR A 280 -19.57 1.96 7.21
N ASP A 281 -20.65 2.75 7.16
CA ASP A 281 -21.46 2.91 5.94
C ASP A 281 -20.88 3.98 5.00
N PHE A 282 -21.38 4.05 3.77
CA PHE A 282 -20.93 5.00 2.74
C PHE A 282 -21.03 6.45 3.22
N GLU A 283 -22.06 6.81 4.00
CA GLU A 283 -22.28 8.19 4.45
C GLU A 283 -21.25 8.67 5.48
N PHE A 284 -20.59 7.72 6.16
CA PHE A 284 -19.57 7.97 7.18
C PHE A 284 -18.15 7.90 6.63
N ASN A 285 -17.95 7.43 5.39
CA ASN A 285 -16.64 7.27 4.76
C ASN A 285 -16.37 8.36 3.71
N TYR A 286 -15.19 9.00 3.72
CA TYR A 286 -14.86 10.06 2.75
C TYR A 286 -14.74 9.56 1.31
N ASP A 287 -14.53 8.25 1.10
CA ASP A 287 -14.42 7.62 -0.21
C ASP A 287 -15.70 6.91 -0.66
N ASN A 288 -16.82 7.11 0.06
CA ASN A 288 -18.14 6.51 -0.21
C ASN A 288 -18.12 4.97 -0.28
N LYS A 289 -17.18 4.31 0.43
CA LYS A 289 -17.11 2.85 0.48
C LYS A 289 -17.61 2.32 1.82
N ARG A 290 -18.34 1.22 1.79
CA ARG A 290 -18.64 0.41 2.98
C ARG A 290 -17.43 -0.42 3.37
N ARG A 291 -17.22 -0.58 4.68
CA ARG A 291 -16.09 -1.38 5.19
C ARG A 291 -16.48 -2.15 6.44
N PHE A 292 -16.02 -3.39 6.49
CA PHE A 292 -15.94 -4.18 7.71
C PHE A 292 -14.49 -4.29 8.16
N ILE A 293 -14.25 -4.14 9.46
CA ILE A 293 -12.93 -4.19 10.08
C ILE A 293 -13.03 -5.17 11.23
N LYS A 294 -12.21 -6.23 11.23
CA LYS A 294 -12.18 -7.15 12.36
C LYS A 294 -11.64 -6.43 13.60
N LYS A 295 -12.32 -6.59 14.72
CA LYS A 295 -11.91 -6.05 16.02
C LYS A 295 -11.47 -7.19 16.94
N SER A 296 -10.43 -6.93 17.72
CA SER A 296 -10.05 -7.80 18.83
C SER A 296 -11.04 -7.61 20.00
N LYS A 297 -10.96 -8.48 21.02
CA LYS A 297 -11.78 -8.35 22.23
C LYS A 297 -11.55 -7.01 22.94
N LYS A 298 -10.31 -6.51 22.94
CA LYS A 298 -9.95 -5.19 23.48
C LYS A 298 -10.05 -4.16 22.35
N VAL A 299 -11.06 -3.29 22.40
CA VAL A 299 -11.24 -2.26 21.36
C VAL A 299 -10.10 -1.24 21.48
N GLU A 300 -9.18 -1.24 20.51
CA GLU A 300 -8.00 -0.35 20.50
C GLU A 300 -8.28 1.01 19.85
N SER A 301 -9.27 1.06 18.96
CA SER A 301 -9.69 2.28 18.28
C SER A 301 -11.15 2.20 17.88
N ILE A 302 -11.81 3.35 17.84
CA ILE A 302 -13.17 3.51 17.34
C ILE A 302 -13.21 4.51 16.19
N TYR A 303 -14.20 4.36 15.31
CA TYR A 303 -14.40 5.21 14.14
C TYR A 303 -15.75 5.94 14.19
N PHE A 304 -15.81 7.10 13.53
CA PHE A 304 -17.03 7.88 13.43
C PHE A 304 -18.12 7.13 12.65
N GLY A 305 -19.30 6.97 13.27
CA GLY A 305 -20.42 6.21 12.70
C GLY A 305 -20.24 4.69 12.67
N GLU A 306 -19.29 4.17 13.45
CA GLU A 306 -19.02 2.74 13.53
C GLU A 306 -20.16 1.97 14.20
N ILE A 307 -20.48 0.81 13.62
CA ILE A 307 -21.48 -0.13 14.14
C ILE A 307 -20.77 -1.47 14.37
N PHE A 308 -20.84 -2.00 15.58
CA PHE A 308 -20.29 -3.30 15.93
C PHE A 308 -21.27 -4.42 15.60
N TYR A 309 -20.78 -5.43 14.91
CA TYR A 309 -21.46 -6.67 14.58
C TYR A 309 -20.78 -7.79 15.38
N LEU A 310 -21.57 -8.45 16.22
CA LEU A 310 -21.10 -9.52 17.07
C LEU A 310 -21.75 -10.82 16.61
N TYR A 311 -20.91 -11.76 16.21
CA TYR A 311 -21.29 -13.11 15.83
C TYR A 311 -20.82 -14.07 16.91
N SER A 312 -21.58 -15.13 17.19
CA SER A 312 -21.21 -16.18 18.15
C SER A 312 -21.46 -17.56 17.55
N TYR A 313 -20.48 -18.46 17.65
CA TYR A 313 -20.68 -19.89 17.44
C TYR A 313 -20.90 -20.58 18.78
N TYR A 314 -21.69 -21.66 18.77
CA TYR A 314 -21.92 -22.53 19.93
C TYR A 314 -20.72 -23.46 20.27
N ASN A 315 -19.52 -23.31 19.68
CA ASN A 315 -18.28 -23.91 20.23
C ASN A 315 -16.96 -23.33 19.70
N LYS A 316 -15.88 -23.61 20.47
CA LYS A 316 -14.47 -23.18 20.31
C LYS A 316 -13.82 -23.45 18.94
N ASN A 317 -14.42 -24.30 18.11
CA ASN A 317 -13.84 -24.76 16.85
C ASN A 317 -14.63 -24.30 15.60
N GLY A 318 -15.71 -23.53 15.76
CA GLY A 318 -16.57 -23.11 14.64
C GLY A 318 -17.29 -24.27 13.94
N ARG A 319 -17.53 -25.39 14.66
CA ARG A 319 -18.10 -26.63 14.13
C ARG A 319 -19.29 -27.07 14.99
N LEU A 320 -20.54 -26.73 14.68
CA LEU A 320 -21.65 -27.39 15.38
C LEU A 320 -21.59 -28.90 15.12
N ASN A 321 -21.54 -29.71 16.19
CA ASN A 321 -21.57 -31.18 16.15
C ASN A 321 -20.57 -31.83 15.17
N GLY A 322 -19.33 -31.36 15.14
CA GLY A 322 -18.24 -32.01 14.38
C GLY A 322 -18.29 -31.84 12.86
N SER A 323 -19.32 -31.19 12.31
CA SER A 323 -19.44 -30.92 10.88
C SER A 323 -19.20 -29.43 10.56
N LEU A 324 -18.57 -29.16 9.41
CA LEU A 324 -18.46 -27.80 8.86
C LEU A 324 -19.89 -27.35 8.50
N VAL A 325 -20.47 -26.48 9.31
CA VAL A 325 -21.76 -25.89 8.99
C VAL A 325 -21.56 -24.97 7.78
N ASN A 326 -21.96 -25.44 6.60
CA ASN A 326 -22.02 -24.66 5.35
C ASN A 326 -23.14 -23.60 5.37
N GLU A 327 -23.63 -23.21 6.56
CA GLU A 327 -24.68 -22.22 6.74
C GLU A 327 -24.09 -20.86 7.12
N PRO A 328 -24.61 -19.77 6.54
CA PRO A 328 -24.19 -18.41 6.89
C PRO A 328 -24.64 -18.06 8.31
N LEU A 329 -23.71 -17.59 9.15
CA LEU A 329 -24.00 -17.23 10.54
C LEU A 329 -24.56 -15.81 10.61
N LYS A 330 -25.79 -15.65 11.10
CA LYS A 330 -26.39 -14.33 11.37
C LYS A 330 -25.72 -13.67 12.59
N PRO A 331 -25.62 -12.32 12.65
CA PRO A 331 -25.11 -11.65 13.83
C PRO A 331 -26.04 -11.90 15.02
N LYS A 332 -25.46 -12.17 16.19
CA LYS A 332 -26.21 -12.30 17.46
C LYS A 332 -26.69 -10.93 17.94
N CYS A 333 -25.88 -9.90 17.71
CA CYS A 333 -26.11 -8.57 18.24
C CYS A 333 -25.45 -7.51 17.35
N ILE A 334 -26.11 -6.35 17.22
CA ILE A 334 -25.59 -5.20 16.49
C ILE A 334 -25.68 -3.99 17.41
N VAL A 335 -24.55 -3.32 17.65
CA VAL A 335 -24.45 -2.20 18.58
C VAL A 335 -23.82 -1.01 17.89
N ARG A 336 -24.48 0.14 17.94
CA ARG A 336 -23.87 1.42 17.57
C ARG A 336 -23.41 2.10 18.84
N ASN A 337 -22.12 2.47 18.88
CA ASN A 337 -21.65 3.30 19.98
C ASN A 337 -22.35 4.66 19.88
N ASN A 338 -22.80 5.21 21.00
CA ASN A 338 -23.36 6.56 21.00
C ASN A 338 -22.34 7.57 20.46
N GLU A 339 -22.85 8.65 19.86
CA GLU A 339 -21.98 9.71 19.34
C GLU A 339 -21.12 10.26 20.48
N MET A 340 -19.79 10.15 20.34
CA MET A 340 -18.86 10.84 21.22
C MET A 340 -19.11 12.35 21.11
N ASP A 341 -18.98 13.07 22.22
CA ASP A 341 -19.25 14.50 22.43
C ASP A 341 -19.39 15.37 21.17
N LYS A 342 -20.42 16.22 21.14
CA LYS A 342 -20.71 17.17 20.05
C LYS A 342 -19.55 18.13 19.72
N VAL A 343 -18.58 18.30 20.62
CA VAL A 343 -17.41 19.15 20.41
C VAL A 343 -16.17 18.29 20.28
N SER A 344 -15.66 18.21 19.06
CA SER A 344 -14.47 17.42 18.76
C SER A 344 -13.43 18.28 18.06
N ARG A 345 -12.17 18.15 18.49
CA ARG A 345 -11.03 18.88 17.94
C ARG A 345 -10.19 17.91 17.11
N ILE A 346 -9.60 18.37 16.02
CA ILE A 346 -8.55 17.65 15.29
C ILE A 346 -7.27 18.43 15.45
N ILE A 347 -6.23 17.77 15.96
CA ILE A 347 -4.96 18.39 16.29
C ILE A 347 -3.79 17.56 15.71
N PRO A 348 -2.75 18.20 15.15
CA PRO A 348 -1.50 17.54 14.82
C PRO A 348 -0.85 16.91 16.07
N LYS A 349 -0.55 15.61 16.03
CA LYS A 349 0.19 14.90 17.07
C LYS A 349 1.32 14.06 16.47
N ILE A 350 2.43 13.97 17.20
CA ILE A 350 3.53 13.04 16.91
C ILE A 350 3.07 11.62 17.28
N ILE A 351 3.30 10.64 16.41
CA ILE A 351 2.87 9.24 16.64
C ILE A 351 3.86 8.45 17.50
N GLU A 352 5.15 8.77 17.39
CA GLU A 352 6.20 8.05 18.09
C GLU A 352 6.03 8.13 19.60
N LYS A 353 6.38 7.04 20.32
CA LYS A 353 6.52 7.02 21.78
C LYS A 353 7.72 7.87 22.27
N SER A 354 8.10 8.90 21.52
CA SER A 354 8.96 9.95 22.05
C SER A 354 8.25 10.55 23.27
N LYS A 355 8.99 10.81 24.35
CA LYS A 355 8.53 11.53 25.55
C LYS A 355 8.14 13.01 25.26
N LEU A 356 7.85 13.34 24.01
CA LEU A 356 7.45 14.66 23.55
C LEU A 356 6.01 14.90 23.95
N GLU A 357 5.85 15.66 25.01
CA GLU A 357 4.55 16.08 25.52
C GLU A 357 4.06 17.30 24.74
N LEU A 358 2.76 17.32 24.47
CA LEU A 358 2.09 18.48 23.91
C LEU A 358 1.76 19.43 25.06
N PHE A 359 2.35 20.63 25.04
CA PHE A 359 2.09 21.66 26.04
C PHE A 359 1.03 22.65 25.54
N SER A 360 0.29 23.25 26.47
CA SER A 360 -0.60 24.37 26.18
C SER A 360 -0.35 25.49 27.18
N LYS A 361 0.03 26.66 26.68
CA LYS A 361 0.24 27.88 27.48
C LYS A 361 -0.47 29.04 26.80
N ASN A 362 -1.31 29.77 27.52
CA ASN A 362 -2.11 30.89 26.98
C ASN A 362 -2.92 30.49 25.72
N ASN A 363 -3.52 29.29 25.72
CA ASN A 363 -4.24 28.71 24.58
C ASN A 363 -3.39 28.42 23.33
N ILE A 364 -2.06 28.37 23.47
CA ILE A 364 -1.13 28.01 22.39
C ILE A 364 -0.62 26.59 22.62
N ASN A 365 -1.10 25.66 21.80
CA ASN A 365 -0.59 24.29 21.75
C ASN A 365 0.80 24.27 21.10
N HIS A 366 1.79 23.65 21.74
CA HIS A 366 3.15 23.60 21.23
C HIS A 366 3.95 22.36 21.67
N TYR A 367 4.96 22.05 20.88
CA TYR A 367 6.02 21.09 21.18
C TYR A 367 7.37 21.82 21.27
N PHE A 368 8.14 21.54 22.34
CA PHE A 368 9.54 21.93 22.43
C PHE A 368 10.41 20.90 21.72
N ILE A 369 11.27 21.38 20.82
CA ILE A 369 12.23 20.55 20.11
C ILE A 369 13.62 20.88 20.65
N ASP A 370 14.13 20.00 21.51
CA ASP A 370 15.47 20.06 22.05
C ASP A 370 16.51 19.41 21.10
N LYS A 371 17.79 19.50 21.48
CA LYS A 371 18.92 18.93 20.72
C LYS A 371 18.90 17.40 20.62
N SER A 372 18.31 16.69 21.58
CA SER A 372 18.19 15.22 21.56
C SER A 372 17.28 14.72 20.44
N LEU A 373 16.41 15.59 19.93
CA LEU A 373 15.44 15.32 18.88
C LEU A 373 15.96 15.65 17.47
N TYR A 374 17.15 16.26 17.36
CA TYR A 374 17.75 16.58 16.07
C TYR A 374 18.15 15.32 15.29
N ASN A 375 18.18 15.43 13.97
CA ASN A 375 18.47 14.32 13.04
C ASN A 375 17.48 13.13 13.12
N ARG A 376 16.33 13.30 13.79
CA ARG A 376 15.25 12.31 13.85
C ARG A 376 14.09 12.73 12.96
N LYS A 377 13.51 11.76 12.24
CA LYS A 377 12.31 11.96 11.42
C LYS A 377 11.09 11.66 12.28
N PHE A 378 10.28 12.68 12.55
CA PHE A 378 9.04 12.54 13.31
C PHE A 378 7.87 12.33 12.38
N THR A 379 7.11 11.27 12.58
CA THR A 379 5.83 11.08 11.89
C THR A 379 4.71 11.82 12.62
N ILE A 380 4.03 12.73 11.92
CA ILE A 380 2.93 13.53 12.49
C ILE A 380 1.62 13.13 11.82
N LYS A 381 0.57 12.95 12.63
CA LYS A 381 -0.79 12.68 12.18
C LYS A 381 -1.77 13.66 12.77
N CYS A 382 -2.80 13.97 11.99
CA CYS A 382 -3.99 14.64 12.47
C CYS A 382 -4.86 13.65 13.25
N MET A 383 -4.98 13.86 14.55
CA MET A 383 -5.71 12.99 15.45
C MET A 383 -6.87 13.72 16.10
N SER A 384 -7.95 13.00 16.37
CA SER A 384 -9.09 13.55 17.10
C SER A 384 -8.76 13.68 18.59
N LYS A 385 -9.29 14.74 19.21
CA LYS A 385 -9.24 15.02 20.64
C LYS A 385 -10.65 15.38 21.10
N PHE A 386 -11.10 14.70 22.13
CA PHE A 386 -12.40 14.90 22.78
C PHE A 386 -12.17 15.43 24.19
N GLU A 387 -13.15 16.14 24.73
CA GLU A 387 -13.07 16.72 26.07
C GLU A 387 -13.29 15.66 27.14
N SER A 388 -14.33 14.82 26.99
CA SER A 388 -14.65 13.76 27.96
C SER A 388 -13.85 12.48 27.78
N TYR A 389 -13.05 12.37 26.71
CA TYR A 389 -12.30 11.16 26.39
C TYR A 389 -10.82 11.45 26.12
N SER A 390 -9.97 11.02 27.05
CA SER A 390 -8.52 10.99 26.87
C SER A 390 -8.06 9.56 26.53
N GLY A 391 -7.21 9.42 25.53
CA GLY A 391 -6.58 8.13 25.21
C GLY A 391 -6.42 7.84 23.72
N SER A 392 -5.80 6.69 23.43
CA SER A 392 -5.53 6.22 22.07
C SER A 392 -6.78 5.79 21.30
N LEU A 393 -7.86 5.45 22.02
CA LEU A 393 -9.12 4.94 21.47
C LEU A 393 -9.71 5.87 20.40
N THR A 394 -9.64 7.18 20.64
CA THR A 394 -10.29 8.21 19.81
C THR A 394 -9.36 8.83 18.78
N ASN A 395 -8.05 8.53 18.81
CA ASN A 395 -7.07 9.16 17.92
C ASN A 395 -7.43 9.03 16.43
N ASN A 396 -8.04 7.91 16.04
CA ASN A 396 -8.40 7.60 14.66
C ASN A 396 -9.90 7.83 14.34
N TYR A 397 -10.66 8.46 15.23
CA TYR A 397 -12.12 8.55 15.12
C TYR A 397 -12.60 9.08 13.76
N TYR A 398 -12.04 10.21 13.32
CA TYR A 398 -12.39 10.79 12.01
C TYR A 398 -11.54 10.29 10.83
N SER A 399 -10.65 9.32 11.01
CA SER A 399 -9.73 8.88 9.95
C SER A 399 -10.41 8.24 8.74
N MET A 400 -11.62 7.71 8.92
CA MET A 400 -12.47 7.19 7.83
C MET A 400 -13.44 8.25 7.30
N ALA A 401 -13.84 9.19 8.14
CA ALA A 401 -14.78 10.25 7.81
C ALA A 401 -14.16 11.41 7.04
N ALA A 402 -12.86 11.65 7.23
CA ALA A 402 -12.13 12.71 6.56
C ALA A 402 -10.73 12.26 6.16
N LYS A 403 -10.31 12.63 4.95
CA LYS A 403 -8.91 12.54 4.55
C LYS A 403 -8.19 13.77 5.07
N LEU A 404 -7.45 13.60 6.16
CA LEU A 404 -6.72 14.66 6.84
C LEU A 404 -5.26 14.69 6.38
N GLU A 405 -4.74 15.87 6.12
CA GLU A 405 -3.33 16.10 5.77
C GLU A 405 -2.74 17.18 6.67
N LEU A 406 -1.46 17.04 7.01
CA LEU A 406 -0.74 18.05 7.77
C LEU A 406 -0.40 19.22 6.84
N GLU A 407 -0.67 20.44 7.29
CA GLU A 407 -0.35 21.67 6.56
C GLU A 407 0.47 22.59 7.46
N ARG A 408 1.59 23.10 6.93
CA ARG A 408 2.36 24.13 7.62
C ARG A 408 1.82 25.50 7.23
N ILE A 409 1.41 26.28 8.22
CA ILE A 409 0.98 27.66 8.01
C ILE A 409 2.23 28.53 7.91
N SER A 410 2.47 29.07 6.72
CA SER A 410 3.61 29.95 6.42
C SER A 410 3.07 31.35 6.15
N PHE A 411 3.61 32.35 6.86
CA PHE A 411 3.30 33.76 6.61
C PHE A 411 4.01 34.19 5.32
N GLY A 412 3.31 34.20 4.18
CA GLY A 412 3.75 34.85 2.94
C GLY A 412 3.94 33.97 1.69
N ALA A 413 3.90 32.64 1.78
CA ALA A 413 3.78 31.74 0.62
C ALA A 413 3.48 30.32 1.09
N GLN A 414 2.32 29.76 0.72
CA GLN A 414 1.92 28.38 1.02
C GLN A 414 2.89 27.39 0.38
N THR A 415 3.90 26.93 1.12
CA THR A 415 4.66 25.74 0.68
C THR A 415 3.88 24.49 1.10
N LEU A 416 3.24 23.83 0.14
CA LEU A 416 2.74 22.46 0.29
C LEU A 416 3.91 21.54 0.67
N SER A 417 4.09 21.26 1.96
CA SER A 417 4.90 20.12 2.35
C SER A 417 4.00 18.90 2.37
N ASN A 418 4.04 18.10 1.30
CA ASN A 418 3.58 16.71 1.31
C ASN A 418 4.56 15.88 2.16
N GLY A 419 4.69 16.21 3.45
CA GLY A 419 5.62 15.58 4.37
C GLY A 419 4.85 14.98 5.53
N LYS A 420 4.61 13.66 5.48
CA LYS A 420 4.18 12.91 6.68
C LYS A 420 5.24 12.94 7.79
N ASN A 421 6.49 13.21 7.41
CA ASN A 421 7.65 13.19 8.28
C ASN A 421 8.31 14.56 8.31
N ILE A 422 8.62 15.06 9.51
CA ILE A 422 9.38 16.28 9.73
C ILE A 422 10.76 15.93 10.31
N LEU A 423 11.80 16.59 9.81
CA LEU A 423 13.17 16.41 10.28
C LEU A 423 13.69 17.72 10.88
N PHE A 424 14.00 17.73 12.17
CA PHE A 424 14.61 18.90 12.81
C PHE A 424 16.13 18.77 12.77
N LEU A 425 16.82 19.87 12.44
CA LEU A 425 18.27 19.92 12.27
C LEU A 425 18.84 21.14 13.00
N GLU A 426 20.05 21.00 13.53
CA GLU A 426 20.74 22.02 14.33
C GLU A 426 21.09 23.31 13.55
N ASN A 427 21.08 23.24 12.22
CA ASN A 427 21.42 24.37 11.34
C ASN A 427 20.25 24.87 10.48
N ILE A 428 19.04 24.31 10.65
CA ILE A 428 17.89 24.63 9.78
C ILE A 428 16.63 24.89 10.61
N LEU A 429 16.24 26.17 10.67
CA LEU A 429 14.99 26.62 11.30
C LEU A 429 13.74 26.47 10.41
N LYS A 430 13.89 25.97 9.18
CA LYS A 430 12.81 25.94 8.19
C LYS A 430 11.66 25.01 8.55
N ASN A 431 11.82 24.08 9.50
CA ASN A 431 10.79 23.11 9.88
C ASN A 431 10.10 23.48 11.20
N TYR A 432 10.45 24.63 11.79
CA TYR A 432 9.77 25.18 12.96
C TYR A 432 8.62 26.09 12.54
N GLY A 433 7.66 26.27 13.43
CA GLY A 433 6.51 27.15 13.24
C GLY A 433 5.16 26.46 13.40
N LEU A 434 4.13 27.04 12.81
CA LEU A 434 2.74 26.64 13.00
C LEU A 434 2.32 25.56 12.01
N TYR A 435 1.70 24.50 12.53
CA TYR A 435 1.15 23.41 11.75
C TYR A 435 -0.31 23.21 12.12
N THR A 436 -1.13 22.91 11.12
CA THR A 436 -2.55 22.62 11.29
C THR A 436 -2.94 21.39 10.47
N CYS A 437 -4.14 20.91 10.68
CA CYS A 437 -4.73 19.84 9.89
C CYS A 437 -5.62 20.42 8.80
N LYS A 438 -5.47 19.91 7.58
CA LYS A 438 -6.30 20.26 6.41
C LYS A 438 -7.20 19.10 6.06
N VAL A 439 -8.49 19.37 5.90
CA VAL A 439 -9.47 18.39 5.40
C VAL A 439 -9.44 18.41 3.87
N LYS A 440 -8.95 17.33 3.23
CA LYS A 440 -8.94 17.20 1.77
C LYS A 440 -10.23 16.63 1.21
N LEU A 441 -10.73 15.58 1.84
CA LEU A 441 -11.98 14.90 1.50
C LEU A 441 -12.75 14.66 2.79
N ARG A 442 -14.08 14.62 2.69
CA ARG A 442 -14.98 14.43 3.84
C ARG A 442 -16.24 13.69 3.45
N SER A 443 -16.75 12.90 4.37
CA SER A 443 -18.00 12.17 4.23
C SER A 443 -19.22 13.08 4.42
N LYS A 444 -20.41 12.62 4.03
CA LYS A 444 -21.66 13.38 4.21
C LYS A 444 -21.97 13.61 5.69
N SER A 445 -21.73 12.62 6.52
CA SER A 445 -21.97 12.74 7.97
C SER A 445 -20.95 13.66 8.65
N PHE A 446 -19.70 13.72 8.15
CA PHE A 446 -18.68 14.63 8.70
C PHE A 446 -19.06 16.11 8.54
N LEU A 447 -19.87 16.47 7.53
CA LEU A 447 -20.34 17.85 7.33
C LEU A 447 -21.32 18.33 8.40
N LYS A 448 -22.00 17.40 9.08
CA LYS A 448 -23.06 17.70 10.04
C LYS A 448 -22.53 17.87 11.46
N VAL A 449 -21.28 17.49 11.70
CA VAL A 449 -20.64 17.57 13.02
C VAL A 449 -19.79 18.83 13.13
N ASN A 450 -19.80 19.44 14.32
CA ASN A 450 -18.97 20.59 14.61
C ASN A 450 -17.55 20.13 14.99
N VAL A 451 -16.62 20.24 14.04
CA VAL A 451 -15.23 19.82 14.21
C VAL A 451 -14.31 21.02 14.07
N THR A 452 -13.55 21.33 15.11
CA THR A 452 -12.56 22.42 15.09
C THR A 452 -11.17 21.88 14.75
N LEU A 453 -10.45 22.57 13.87
CA LEU A 453 -9.08 22.24 13.49
C LEU A 453 -8.12 23.09 14.33
N GLU A 454 -7.42 22.45 15.26
CA GLU A 454 -6.43 23.13 16.09
C GLU A 454 -5.08 23.17 15.41
N SER A 455 -4.33 24.22 15.70
CA SER A 455 -2.96 24.38 15.22
C SER A 455 -1.97 24.16 16.37
N VAL A 456 -0.80 23.64 16.04
CA VAL A 456 0.29 23.35 16.98
C VAL A 456 1.56 24.00 16.49
N TYR A 457 2.28 24.64 17.41
CA TYR A 457 3.60 25.19 17.14
C TYR A 457 4.70 24.16 17.44
N PHE A 458 5.64 24.00 16.53
CA PHE A 458 6.92 23.35 16.79
C PHE A 458 7.96 24.44 17.00
N ILE A 459 8.47 24.55 18.22
CA ILE A 459 9.38 25.64 18.64
C ILE A 459 10.68 25.07 19.20
N PRO A 460 11.79 25.81 19.09
CA PRO A 460 13.03 25.45 19.77
C PRO A 460 12.83 25.46 21.29
N ASP A 461 13.50 24.52 21.96
CA ASP A 461 13.59 24.50 23.41
C ASP A 461 14.41 25.70 23.94
N HIS A 462 14.23 26.03 25.21
CA HIS A 462 14.92 27.15 25.84
C HIS A 462 16.45 26.96 25.79
N TYR A 463 17.16 28.02 25.38
CA TYR A 463 18.61 28.06 25.19
C TYR A 463 19.13 27.17 24.04
N SER A 464 18.26 26.77 23.10
CA SER A 464 18.70 26.12 21.86
C SER A 464 19.61 27.05 21.06
N ARG A 465 20.71 26.50 20.53
CA ARG A 465 21.66 27.22 19.68
C ARG A 465 21.67 26.62 18.27
N PHE A 466 21.55 27.49 17.27
CA PHE A 466 21.56 27.10 15.86
C PHE A 466 22.79 27.67 15.15
N HIS A 467 23.63 26.80 14.61
CA HIS A 467 24.81 27.21 13.84
C HIS A 467 24.42 27.27 12.36
N LEU A 468 24.16 28.49 11.87
CA LEU A 468 23.76 28.72 10.48
C LEU A 468 24.97 28.59 9.55
N PRO A 469 24.76 28.22 8.27
CA PRO A 469 25.84 28.14 7.29
C PRO A 469 26.59 29.47 7.18
N LYS A 470 27.91 29.34 7.06
CA LYS A 470 28.85 30.43 6.78
C LYS A 470 28.48 31.14 5.48
N ILE A 471 28.55 32.47 5.48
CA ILE A 471 28.30 33.31 4.29
C ILE A 471 29.61 33.96 3.87
N SER A 472 30.01 33.74 2.62
CA SER A 472 31.11 34.49 2.00
C SER A 472 30.59 35.73 1.31
N ILE A 473 31.14 36.89 1.65
CA ILE A 473 30.77 38.19 1.09
C ILE A 473 31.87 38.61 0.10
N ASN A 474 31.49 38.86 -1.16
CA ASN A 474 32.44 39.13 -2.25
C ASN A 474 32.65 40.63 -2.56
N LYS A 475 32.04 41.56 -1.81
CA LYS A 475 32.24 43.02 -1.95
C LYS A 475 32.02 43.73 -0.61
N ALA A 476 32.59 44.92 -0.45
CA ALA A 476 32.23 45.88 0.59
C ALA A 476 30.77 46.35 0.40
N VAL A 477 29.80 45.51 0.76
CA VAL A 477 28.40 45.90 0.84
C VAL A 477 28.24 46.65 2.16
N SER A 478 27.89 47.93 2.10
CA SER A 478 27.76 48.81 3.28
C SER A 478 26.72 48.35 4.30
N ASN A 479 25.90 47.35 3.97
CA ASN A 479 24.86 46.81 4.84
C ASN A 479 24.69 45.30 4.65
N ILE A 480 25.11 44.52 5.64
CA ILE A 480 24.92 43.06 5.64
C ILE A 480 23.62 42.72 6.37
N PRO A 481 22.71 41.92 5.78
CA PRO A 481 21.59 41.38 6.53
C PRO A 481 22.13 40.38 7.56
N ALA A 482 22.21 40.82 8.82
CA ALA A 482 22.88 40.13 9.91
C ALA A 482 21.95 39.16 10.64
N CYS A 483 20.77 39.64 11.05
CA CYS A 483 19.76 38.84 11.74
C CYS A 483 18.41 38.98 11.03
N LYS A 484 17.61 37.91 10.99
CA LYS A 484 16.20 38.03 10.60
C LYS A 484 15.46 38.71 11.75
N MET A 485 14.46 39.55 11.45
CA MET A 485 13.65 40.15 12.53
C MET A 485 12.75 39.12 13.21
N SER A 486 12.31 38.12 12.45
CA SER A 486 11.50 37.01 12.97
C SER A 486 11.75 35.75 12.15
N PHE A 487 11.61 34.59 12.80
CA PHE A 487 11.43 33.32 12.10
C PHE A 487 9.95 32.96 12.15
N GLY A 488 9.25 33.19 11.03
CA GLY A 488 7.81 33.00 10.93
C GLY A 488 7.04 33.84 11.97
N GLY A 489 5.84 33.39 12.34
CA GLY A 489 5.05 34.04 13.39
C GLY A 489 5.30 33.48 14.80
N PHE A 490 6.36 32.70 15.01
CA PHE A 490 6.60 32.03 16.30
C PHE A 490 7.74 32.66 17.13
N SER A 491 8.50 33.60 16.56
CA SER A 491 9.66 34.19 17.23
C SER A 491 9.96 35.60 16.75
N ASN A 492 10.44 36.45 17.66
CA ASN A 492 10.90 37.80 17.38
C ASN A 492 12.33 37.99 17.90
N LEU A 493 13.15 38.70 17.13
CA LEU A 493 14.49 39.09 17.50
C LEU A 493 14.45 40.02 18.72
N THR A 494 15.30 39.77 19.71
CA THR A 494 15.39 40.60 20.92
C THR A 494 16.77 41.25 21.06
N HIS A 495 17.84 40.49 20.81
CA HIS A 495 19.21 40.95 20.99
C HIS A 495 20.07 40.54 19.79
N VAL A 496 21.03 41.40 19.42
CA VAL A 496 22.08 41.09 18.44
C VAL A 496 23.44 41.32 19.09
N GLU A 497 24.28 40.31 19.08
CA GLU A 497 25.65 40.36 19.56
C GLU A 497 26.58 40.18 18.36
N VAL A 498 27.50 41.12 18.18
CA VAL A 498 28.50 41.09 17.09
C VAL A 498 29.88 40.95 17.71
N LYS A 499 30.58 39.88 17.34
CA LYS A 499 31.97 39.61 17.72
C LYS A 499 32.85 39.69 16.48
N TYR A 500 33.79 40.63 16.54
CA TYR A 500 34.87 40.76 15.58
C TYR A 500 36.05 39.94 16.10
N LEU A 501 36.72 39.18 15.24
CA LEU A 501 37.78 38.26 15.67
C LEU A 501 38.96 38.96 16.40
N ASN A 502 39.13 40.28 16.21
CA ASN A 502 40.19 41.09 16.79
C ASN A 502 39.73 42.37 17.54
N LEU A 503 38.43 42.59 17.75
CA LEU A 503 37.88 43.84 18.30
C LEU A 503 36.78 43.60 19.36
N SER A 504 36.41 44.69 20.05
CA SER A 504 35.43 44.70 21.14
C SER A 504 34.05 44.14 20.74
N GLN A 505 33.42 43.47 21.70
CA GLN A 505 32.06 42.94 21.56
C GLN A 505 31.05 44.08 21.58
N LYS A 506 30.13 44.10 20.59
CA LYS A 506 29.00 45.04 20.58
C LYS A 506 27.68 44.28 20.76
N ILE A 507 26.94 44.63 21.80
CA ILE A 507 25.58 44.13 22.08
C ILE A 507 24.58 45.24 21.69
N ILE A 508 23.55 44.88 20.95
CA ILE A 508 22.50 45.79 20.48
C ILE A 508 21.13 45.26 20.93
N ASP A 509 20.45 46.02 21.78
CA ASP A 509 19.09 45.73 22.22
C ASP A 509 18.08 46.27 21.23
N VAL A 510 17.33 45.37 20.59
CA VAL A 510 16.38 45.75 19.52
C VAL A 510 15.17 46.50 20.09
N ASN A 511 14.75 46.15 21.32
CA ASN A 511 13.57 46.74 21.96
C ASN A 511 13.77 48.16 22.49
N ASN A 512 15.02 48.60 22.72
CA ASN A 512 15.34 49.86 23.38
C ASN A 512 15.95 50.91 22.43
N SER A 513 15.99 50.60 21.13
CA SER A 513 16.68 51.41 20.14
C SER A 513 15.69 52.19 19.26
N ASP A 514 15.87 53.51 19.16
CA ASP A 514 15.14 54.45 18.28
C ASP A 514 15.41 54.23 16.77
N ILE A 515 15.68 52.98 16.37
CA ILE A 515 16.10 52.65 15.01
C ILE A 515 14.86 52.51 14.12
N LYS A 516 14.53 53.62 13.44
CA LYS A 516 13.52 53.75 12.37
C LYS A 516 13.61 52.70 11.23
N GLU A 517 14.59 51.79 11.22
CA GLU A 517 14.73 50.70 10.24
C GLU A 517 13.97 49.40 10.57
N LEU A 518 13.21 49.35 11.67
CA LEU A 518 12.41 48.19 12.11
C LEU A 518 11.33 47.69 11.13
N LYS A 519 11.04 48.43 10.04
CA LYS A 519 10.13 47.97 8.96
C LYS A 519 10.78 47.00 7.96
N LYS A 520 12.08 46.71 8.06
CA LYS A 520 12.79 45.82 7.13
C LYS A 520 12.79 44.37 7.64
N LYS A 521 12.71 43.40 6.71
CA LYS A 521 12.70 41.94 7.00
C LYS A 521 13.96 41.42 7.74
N TYR A 522 15.04 42.19 7.71
CA TYR A 522 16.33 41.86 8.29
C TYR A 522 16.90 43.06 9.05
N PHE A 523 17.56 42.79 10.17
CA PHE A 523 18.48 43.72 10.81
C PHE A 523 19.72 43.85 9.94
N LYS A 524 20.11 45.09 9.61
CA LYS A 524 21.25 45.39 8.76
C LYS A 524 22.41 45.88 9.64
N LEU A 525 23.55 45.21 9.53
CA LEU A 525 24.79 45.66 10.14
C LEU A 525 25.52 46.59 9.16
N LYS A 526 25.78 47.83 9.59
CA LYS A 526 26.71 48.72 8.92
C LYS A 526 28.13 48.34 9.33
N THR A 527 28.94 47.93 8.36
CA THR A 527 30.34 47.56 8.58
C THR A 527 31.22 48.59 7.90
N ASN A 528 32.08 49.27 8.67
CA ASN A 528 33.05 50.23 8.14
C ASN A 528 34.37 49.55 7.74
N ASP A 529 34.69 48.38 8.29
CA ASP A 529 35.90 47.63 7.99
C ASP A 529 35.61 46.35 7.20
N SER A 530 36.26 46.23 6.04
CA SER A 530 36.04 45.19 5.03
C SER A 530 36.98 43.98 5.15
N SER A 531 37.84 43.93 6.18
CA SER A 531 38.94 42.96 6.30
C SER A 531 38.72 41.84 7.32
N GLU A 532 37.62 41.84 8.08
CA GLU A 532 37.49 40.96 9.24
C GLU A 532 36.36 39.94 9.15
N THR A 533 36.64 38.71 9.55
CA THR A 533 35.62 37.70 9.83
C THR A 533 34.76 38.14 11.01
N VAL A 534 33.43 38.18 10.80
CA VAL A 534 32.45 38.62 11.80
C VAL A 534 31.60 37.45 12.23
N ASN A 535 31.52 37.21 13.54
CA ASN A 535 30.59 36.26 14.13
C ASN A 535 29.38 37.01 14.71
N ILE A 536 28.19 36.71 14.21
CA ILE A 536 26.96 37.35 14.64
C ILE A 536 26.11 36.32 15.39
N SER A 537 25.80 36.62 16.64
CA SER A 537 24.80 35.90 17.44
C SER A 537 23.51 36.72 17.49
N CYS A 538 22.38 36.09 17.22
CA CYS A 538 21.07 36.71 17.29
C CYS A 538 20.20 35.94 18.29
N SER A 539 19.65 36.61 19.30
CA SER A 539 18.78 35.99 20.30
C SER A 539 17.31 36.30 20.00
N TYR A 540 16.45 35.28 20.08
CA TYR A 540 15.04 35.37 19.73
C TYR A 540 14.17 34.89 20.89
N LYS A 541 13.07 35.60 21.13
CA LYS A 541 12.02 35.17 22.08
C LYS A 541 10.85 34.57 21.30
N THR A 542 10.40 33.38 21.69
CA THR A 542 9.26 32.71 21.09
C THR A 542 7.94 33.24 21.65
N ILE A 543 6.84 32.92 20.97
CA ILE A 543 5.46 33.26 21.38
C ILE A 543 5.04 32.68 22.74
N VAL A 544 5.73 31.64 23.24
CA VAL A 544 5.47 31.06 24.57
C VAL A 544 6.51 31.49 25.63
N GLY A 545 7.48 32.31 25.21
CA GLY A 545 8.49 32.92 26.07
C GLY A 545 9.83 32.20 26.13
N SER A 546 10.02 31.06 25.45
CA SER A 546 11.35 30.43 25.34
C SER A 546 12.30 31.31 24.52
N VAL A 547 13.59 31.23 24.82
CA VAL A 547 14.64 31.99 24.12
C VAL A 547 15.55 31.02 23.38
N PHE A 548 15.92 31.33 22.14
CA PHE A 548 16.92 30.57 21.37
C PHE A 548 17.86 31.51 20.61
N GLU A 549 19.01 30.99 20.19
CA GLU A 549 20.09 31.76 19.57
C GLU A 549 20.44 31.21 18.19
N THR A 550 20.79 32.09 17.26
CA THR A 550 21.41 31.71 15.99
C THR A 550 22.80 32.31 15.90
N HIS A 551 23.79 31.51 15.54
CA HIS A 551 25.16 31.96 15.28
C HIS A 551 25.45 31.85 13.79
N GLN A 552 26.00 32.90 13.20
CA GLN A 552 26.36 32.93 11.79
C GLN A 552 27.71 33.60 11.58
N LEU A 553 28.58 32.92 10.85
CA LEU A 553 29.90 33.42 10.48
C LEU A 553 29.84 34.08 9.09
N PHE A 554 30.34 35.32 9.03
CA PHE A 554 30.51 36.06 7.79
C PHE A 554 32.00 36.23 7.52
N GLU A 555 32.45 35.78 6.34
CA GLU A 555 33.83 35.95 5.90
C GLU A 555 33.88 36.83 4.66
N TYR A 556 34.69 37.88 4.72
CA TYR A 556 35.03 38.66 3.55
C TYR A 556 36.13 37.94 2.80
N LYS A 557 35.85 37.63 1.53
CA LYS A 557 36.95 37.25 0.64
C LYS A 557 37.66 38.53 0.26
N GLU A 558 38.92 38.66 0.65
CA GLU A 558 39.81 39.58 -0.04
C GLU A 558 39.82 39.13 -1.51
N THR A 559 39.23 39.95 -2.38
CA THR A 559 39.66 39.94 -3.78
C THR A 559 41.10 40.41 -3.75
N SER A 560 42.04 39.47 -3.64
CA SER A 560 43.39 39.74 -4.06
C SER A 560 43.27 40.31 -5.47
N LYS A 561 43.76 41.53 -5.67
CA LYS A 561 44.01 42.05 -7.02
C LYS A 561 45.12 41.18 -7.58
N GLN A 562 44.79 39.97 -8.00
CA GLN A 562 45.59 39.28 -8.97
C GLN A 562 45.34 40.09 -10.24
N SER A 563 46.31 40.95 -10.57
CA SER A 563 46.41 41.55 -11.88
C SER A 563 46.41 40.40 -12.88
N MET A 564 45.23 40.07 -13.42
CA MET A 564 45.17 39.47 -14.72
C MET A 564 45.84 40.49 -15.64
N ILE A 565 47.05 40.16 -16.08
CA ILE A 565 47.50 40.54 -17.40
C ILE A 565 46.39 40.02 -18.32
N VAL A 566 45.52 40.93 -18.73
CA VAL A 566 44.54 40.68 -19.79
C VAL A 566 45.37 40.51 -21.04
N LEU A 567 45.72 39.27 -21.36
CA LEU A 567 45.98 38.89 -22.74
C LEU A 567 44.61 38.89 -23.41
N GLU A 568 44.26 40.02 -24.00
CA GLU A 568 43.12 40.16 -24.90
C GLU A 568 43.40 39.32 -26.15
N HIS A 569 43.15 38.02 -26.05
CA HIS A 569 42.71 37.27 -27.20
C HIS A 569 41.19 37.12 -27.08
N PRO A 570 40.41 37.72 -27.99
CA PRO A 570 39.00 37.43 -28.05
C PRO A 570 38.89 35.95 -28.42
N LEU A 571 38.47 35.12 -27.46
CA LEU A 571 37.88 33.83 -27.75
C LEU A 571 36.58 34.11 -28.50
N ILE A 572 36.73 34.34 -29.80
CA ILE A 572 35.69 34.13 -30.78
C ILE A 572 35.33 32.66 -30.60
N TYR A 573 34.29 32.42 -29.81
CA TYR A 573 33.65 31.12 -29.72
C TYR A 573 33.17 30.77 -31.13
N ASP A 574 33.98 30.00 -31.86
CA ASP A 574 33.63 29.57 -33.20
C ASP A 574 32.50 28.56 -33.06
N ILE A 575 31.27 29.04 -33.22
CA ILE A 575 30.03 28.25 -33.22
C ILE A 575 30.18 27.03 -34.16
N LYS A 576 31.03 27.13 -35.18
CA LYS A 576 31.37 26.01 -36.07
C LYS A 576 32.01 24.83 -35.33
N PHE A 577 32.83 25.07 -34.31
CA PHE A 577 33.48 24.01 -33.54
C PHE A 577 32.47 23.20 -32.72
N TYR A 578 31.52 23.87 -32.05
CA TYR A 578 30.42 23.19 -31.35
C TYR A 578 29.50 22.45 -32.32
N PHE A 579 29.29 23.00 -33.52
CA PHE A 579 28.48 22.34 -34.56
C PHE A 579 29.18 21.08 -35.10
N ILE A 580 30.51 21.11 -35.27
CA ILE A 580 31.31 19.94 -35.67
C ILE A 580 31.31 18.88 -34.55
N ILE A 581 31.43 19.27 -33.28
CA ILE A 581 31.32 18.36 -32.14
C ILE A 581 29.92 17.73 -32.08
N PHE A 582 28.87 18.51 -32.28
CA PHE A 582 27.50 18.02 -32.27
C PHE A 582 27.24 17.03 -33.41
N ILE A 583 27.67 17.34 -34.64
CA ILE A 583 27.58 16.42 -35.79
C ILE A 583 28.36 15.14 -35.52
N SER A 584 29.56 15.25 -34.93
CA SER A 584 30.39 14.07 -34.60
C SER A 584 29.70 13.16 -33.58
N ILE A 585 29.03 13.72 -32.56
CA ILE A 585 28.25 12.97 -31.58
C ILE A 585 27.06 12.26 -32.26
N VAL A 586 26.33 12.96 -33.13
CA VAL A 586 25.18 12.38 -33.84
C VAL A 586 25.63 11.25 -34.76
N MET A 587 26.74 11.41 -35.50
CA MET A 587 27.28 10.36 -36.36
C MET A 587 27.74 9.14 -35.56
N LEU A 588 28.33 9.34 -34.37
CA LEU A 588 28.69 8.24 -33.46
C LEU A 588 27.44 7.43 -33.04
N PHE A 589 26.33 8.09 -32.71
CA PHE A 589 25.08 7.41 -32.37
C PHE A 589 24.50 6.61 -33.54
N ILE A 590 24.60 7.13 -34.77
CA ILE A 590 24.15 6.42 -35.97
C ILE A 590 24.99 5.17 -36.20
N ILE A 591 26.33 5.27 -36.10
CA ILE A 591 27.24 4.13 -36.24
C ILE A 591 26.96 3.07 -35.16
N LEU A 592 26.76 3.48 -33.91
CA LEU A 592 26.40 2.56 -32.81
C LEU A 592 25.05 1.88 -33.04
N PHE A 593 24.06 2.61 -33.58
CA PHE A 593 22.76 2.05 -33.91
C PHE A 593 22.86 0.98 -35.01
N PHE A 594 23.61 1.25 -36.08
CA PHE A 594 23.87 0.27 -37.13
C PHE A 594 24.71 -0.91 -36.64
N ALA A 595 25.74 -0.67 -35.82
CA ALA A 595 26.50 -1.74 -35.17
C ALA A 595 25.61 -2.62 -34.28
N CYS A 596 24.66 -2.05 -33.54
CA CYS A 596 23.69 -2.82 -32.75
C CYS A 596 22.72 -3.64 -33.62
N ILE A 597 22.33 -3.15 -34.80
CA ILE A 597 21.48 -3.88 -35.75
C ILE A 597 22.27 -5.02 -36.42
N ILE A 598 23.51 -4.77 -36.83
CA ILE A 598 24.38 -5.75 -37.50
C ILE A 598 24.93 -6.80 -36.51
N CYS A 599 25.16 -6.44 -35.25
CA CYS A 599 25.58 -7.37 -34.19
C CYS A 599 24.42 -8.16 -33.55
N ARG A 600 23.16 -7.76 -33.79
CA ARG A 600 21.97 -8.49 -33.31
C ARG A 600 21.83 -9.91 -33.85
N PRO A 601 22.10 -10.23 -35.14
CA PRO A 601 22.07 -11.60 -35.63
C PRO A 601 23.20 -12.49 -35.07
N PHE A 602 24.34 -11.92 -34.64
CA PHE A 602 25.47 -12.70 -34.11
C PHE A 602 25.40 -13.02 -32.61
N ARG A 603 24.56 -12.32 -31.83
CA ARG A 603 24.38 -12.60 -30.39
C ARG A 603 23.40 -13.72 -30.04
N LYS A 604 22.81 -14.39 -31.04
CA LYS A 604 21.89 -15.52 -30.80
C LYS A 604 22.57 -16.86 -30.47
N LYS A 605 23.91 -16.92 -30.34
CA LYS A 605 24.60 -18.20 -30.10
C LYS A 605 25.45 -18.33 -28.84
N VAL A 606 25.63 -17.30 -27.99
CA VAL A 606 26.44 -17.46 -26.77
C VAL A 606 25.89 -16.61 -25.62
N LYS A 607 25.27 -17.29 -24.64
CA LYS A 607 25.14 -16.99 -23.19
C LYS A 607 23.75 -17.34 -22.65
N SER A 608 23.62 -18.53 -22.09
CA SER A 608 22.51 -18.94 -21.22
C SER A 608 22.99 -19.66 -19.94
N GLU A 609 24.09 -19.21 -19.32
CA GLU A 609 24.57 -19.83 -18.07
C GLU A 609 24.67 -18.88 -16.86
N GLY A 610 24.67 -17.56 -17.04
CA GLY A 610 24.96 -16.64 -15.91
C GLY A 610 23.77 -16.11 -15.11
N LYS A 611 22.54 -16.57 -15.35
CA LYS A 611 21.32 -15.96 -14.74
C LYS A 611 20.51 -16.89 -13.83
N TYR A 612 20.91 -18.16 -13.71
CA TYR A 612 20.20 -19.16 -12.91
C TYR A 612 20.63 -19.20 -11.44
N GLU A 613 21.81 -18.69 -11.09
CA GLU A 613 22.32 -18.78 -9.71
C GLU A 613 21.57 -17.86 -8.73
N LEU A 614 21.28 -16.61 -9.13
CA LEU A 614 20.71 -15.59 -8.24
C LEU A 614 19.21 -15.77 -7.90
N GLU A 615 18.47 -16.56 -8.70
CA GLU A 615 17.07 -16.90 -8.41
C GLU A 615 16.94 -18.19 -7.56
N SER A 616 17.92 -19.09 -7.60
CA SER A 616 17.91 -20.30 -6.77
C SER A 616 18.07 -19.99 -5.27
N GLU A 617 18.81 -18.93 -4.93
CA GLU A 617 19.04 -18.50 -3.54
C GLU A 617 17.75 -18.01 -2.86
N LYS A 618 16.89 -17.26 -3.57
CA LYS A 618 15.61 -16.77 -3.04
C LYS A 618 14.59 -17.88 -2.75
N CYS A 619 14.75 -19.06 -3.37
CA CYS A 619 13.91 -20.23 -3.11
C CYS A 619 14.41 -21.05 -1.91
N LYS A 620 15.73 -21.14 -1.70
CA LYS A 620 16.33 -21.86 -0.56
C LYS A 620 16.02 -21.22 0.79
N ASP A 621 15.94 -19.89 0.86
CA ASP A 621 15.57 -19.17 2.09
C ASP A 621 14.11 -19.40 2.53
N LYS A 622 13.25 -19.87 1.62
CA LYS A 622 11.87 -20.26 1.97
C LYS A 622 11.80 -21.64 2.62
N VAL A 623 12.58 -22.60 2.13
CA VAL A 623 12.57 -24.00 2.63
C VAL A 623 13.22 -24.09 4.01
N LYS A 624 14.31 -23.36 4.28
CA LYS A 624 14.92 -23.32 5.62
C LYS A 624 14.04 -22.71 6.71
N SER A 625 13.01 -21.93 6.34
CA SER A 625 12.06 -21.37 7.31
C SER A 625 10.93 -22.32 7.71
N GLU A 626 10.82 -23.49 7.07
CA GLU A 626 9.84 -24.54 7.39
C GLU A 626 10.40 -25.60 8.36
N GLU A 627 11.72 -25.68 8.55
CA GLU A 627 12.37 -26.72 9.38
C GLU A 627 12.66 -26.31 10.84
N SER A 628 12.36 -25.06 11.25
CA SER A 628 12.75 -24.55 12.59
C SER A 628 11.59 -24.31 13.57
N THR A 629 10.42 -24.91 13.36
CA THR A 629 9.31 -24.83 14.34
C THR A 629 8.61 -26.18 14.47
N ASP A 630 9.34 -27.18 14.95
CA ASP A 630 8.79 -28.29 15.72
C ASP A 630 9.81 -28.60 16.82
N ASP A 631 9.75 -27.81 17.90
CA ASP A 631 10.09 -28.28 19.24
C ASP A 631 9.67 -27.22 20.28
N ILE A 632 9.34 -27.71 21.47
CA ILE A 632 8.78 -27.01 22.66
C ILE A 632 7.25 -27.10 22.75
N SER A 633 6.80 -28.29 23.14
CA SER A 633 5.74 -28.44 24.14
C SER A 633 6.35 -28.96 25.45
N GLN A 634 6.47 -28.08 26.44
CA GLN A 634 6.27 -28.34 27.87
C GLN A 634 5.92 -27.04 28.57
#